data_AF-A0A7C1VIU5-F1
#
_entry.id   AF-A0A7C1VIU5-F1
#
_cell.length_a   1.000
_cell.length_b   1.000
_cell.length_c   1.000
_cell.angle_alpha   90.00
_cell.angle_beta   90.00
_cell.angle_gamma   90.00
#
_symmetry.space_group_name_H-M   'P 1'
#
loop_
_entity.id
_entity.type
_entity.pdbx_description
1 polymer ?
#
loop_
_entity_poly.entity_id
_entity_poly.type
_entity_poly.pdbx_seq_one_letter_code
_entity_poly.pdbx_strand_id
1 'polypeptide(L)'
;MNYSLIPESGIYAGIPRTLLLESLAKIIPADILQKLILLFIFYLIPAGFFRLTSVFEKKGNDHKALRVLASTLYLWNPFVYSRLMAGHWLFLFGYALAPIFVFHLIKFYRSDLKKNQKEFVRHFIFLNLTWLIGTLLSVHHLYLFGIIFLTYSAAQFFGDWRKTLRKFLLVTSVIVLLNSLWIIPTVARGSKLDSFTERDLLLFASSPDSQLGMLGNLLTFYGFWAEKTLFLLPKRIIAYWPLPLLIMAIPIFIYWLSYLPLKLFKKLKIGLRKPKVSLKITIPFLIIGLLGIILSLGSLGIGKPIYDLLYIKSSLLRPFREPQKFLSLYILSFSLFFYLGLRVWVERMVKNQNFLTTKQLKRLSKNLTRKSFNLIFKKILLLAYLILIISTTYTFVWGGYRQLTTTNYPSSWEELQNESKDSGKRILVLPYQSYANFSFSDRRIATPAKLYFSSETLVKKSIDELSRGKCDVTCLFCLNKNDDTDTWYEALEKHDVKYILVNKNDDWKDYSFLQKDSRFEKIIEDQHAFVLELAD
;
A
#
# COMPACT_ATOMS: atom_id res chain seq x y z
N MET A 1 -12.43 -16.05 -11.17
CA MET A 1 -12.14 -16.08 -9.72
C MET A 1 -13.43 -16.42 -9.01
N ASN A 2 -13.49 -17.59 -8.38
CA ASN A 2 -14.55 -17.87 -7.43
C ASN A 2 -14.13 -17.23 -6.11
N TYR A 3 -14.86 -16.22 -5.66
CA TYR A 3 -14.79 -15.83 -4.26
C TYR A 3 -15.57 -16.91 -3.51
N SER A 4 -14.88 -17.97 -3.09
CA SER A 4 -15.44 -18.93 -2.15
C SER A 4 -15.17 -18.42 -0.74
N LEU A 5 -16.17 -18.57 0.13
CA LEU A 5 -16.05 -18.36 1.57
C LEU A 5 -15.09 -19.40 2.14
N ILE A 6 -13.79 -19.20 1.96
CA ILE A 6 -12.80 -19.81 2.84
C ILE A 6 -12.70 -18.83 4.00
N PRO A 7 -13.32 -19.10 5.16
CA PRO A 7 -13.09 -18.28 6.34
C PRO A 7 -11.60 -18.37 6.67
N GLU A 8 -10.84 -17.34 6.28
CA GLU A 8 -9.48 -17.20 6.80
C GLU A 8 -9.61 -16.96 8.30
N SER A 9 -9.36 -17.99 9.08
CA SER A 9 -9.24 -17.87 10.53
C SER A 9 -8.12 -16.86 10.85
N GLY A 10 -8.46 -15.68 11.34
CA GLY A 10 -7.51 -14.62 11.69
C GLY A 10 -8.20 -13.40 12.31
N ILE A 11 -7.41 -12.45 12.84
CA ILE A 11 -7.84 -11.20 13.54
C ILE A 11 -8.89 -10.39 12.79
N TYR A 12 -8.96 -10.59 11.49
CA TYR A 12 -9.74 -9.77 10.60
C TYR A 12 -10.98 -10.55 10.17
N ALA A 13 -12.14 -10.04 10.57
CA ALA A 13 -13.40 -10.47 9.95
C ALA A 13 -13.39 -9.98 8.50
N GLY A 14 -12.75 -10.76 7.62
CA GLY A 14 -12.88 -10.58 6.17
C GLY A 14 -14.29 -10.87 5.68
N ILE A 15 -15.14 -11.45 6.54
CA ILE A 15 -16.51 -11.85 6.24
C ILE A 15 -17.32 -10.71 5.61
N PRO A 16 -17.45 -9.49 6.18
CA PRO A 16 -18.27 -8.45 5.53
C PRO A 16 -17.72 -8.03 4.16
N ARG A 17 -16.38 -7.99 4.01
CA ARG A 17 -15.73 -7.69 2.73
C ARG A 17 -16.01 -8.79 1.70
N THR A 18 -15.80 -10.04 2.09
CA THR A 18 -15.98 -11.21 1.23
C THR A 18 -17.44 -11.35 0.82
N LEU A 19 -18.38 -11.23 1.77
CA LEU A 19 -19.81 -11.22 1.49
C LEU A 19 -20.21 -10.13 0.50
N LEU A 20 -19.66 -8.92 0.64
CA LEU A 20 -19.91 -7.83 -0.30
C LEU A 20 -19.39 -8.16 -1.70
N LEU A 21 -18.15 -8.62 -1.82
CA LEU A 21 -17.54 -8.95 -3.10
C LEU A 21 -18.26 -10.13 -3.78
N GLU A 22 -18.62 -11.17 -3.02
CA GLU A 22 -19.40 -12.30 -3.52
C GLU A 22 -20.80 -11.89 -3.97
N SER A 23 -21.50 -11.07 -3.20
CA SER A 23 -22.83 -10.58 -3.56
C SER A 23 -22.80 -9.77 -4.85
N LEU A 24 -21.76 -8.95 -5.04
CA LEU A 24 -21.54 -8.23 -6.29
C LEU A 24 -21.15 -9.17 -7.43
N ALA A 25 -20.36 -10.21 -7.15
CA ALA A 25 -19.92 -11.19 -8.16
C ALA A 25 -21.07 -12.07 -8.70
N LYS A 26 -22.20 -12.17 -7.97
CA LYS A 26 -23.44 -12.80 -8.47
C LYS A 26 -24.14 -11.99 -9.57
N ILE A 27 -23.84 -10.70 -9.67
CA ILE A 27 -24.49 -9.77 -10.61
C ILE A 27 -23.50 -9.38 -11.72
N ILE A 28 -22.23 -9.19 -11.38
CA ILE A 28 -21.17 -8.73 -12.27
C ILE A 28 -20.07 -9.80 -12.30
N PRO A 29 -19.60 -10.25 -13.48
CA PRO A 29 -18.46 -11.18 -13.57
C PRO A 29 -17.28 -10.70 -12.73
N ALA A 30 -16.67 -11.63 -11.97
CA ALA A 30 -15.65 -11.29 -10.98
C ALA A 30 -14.43 -10.55 -11.58
N ASP A 31 -14.06 -10.87 -12.82
CA ASP A 31 -12.96 -10.21 -13.52
C ASP A 31 -13.29 -8.75 -13.87
N ILE A 32 -14.54 -8.47 -14.29
CA ILE A 32 -15.04 -7.12 -14.54
C ILE A 32 -15.13 -6.34 -13.22
N LEU A 33 -15.67 -6.95 -12.17
CA LEU A 33 -15.75 -6.34 -10.85
C LEU A 33 -14.36 -5.93 -10.34
N GLN A 34 -13.37 -6.80 -10.46
CA GLN A 34 -12.00 -6.49 -10.08
C GLN A 34 -11.42 -5.33 -10.90
N LYS A 35 -11.61 -5.32 -12.23
CA LYS A 35 -11.16 -4.22 -13.10
C LYS A 35 -11.82 -2.89 -12.71
N LEU A 36 -13.13 -2.90 -12.41
CA LEU A 36 -13.86 -1.72 -11.95
C LEU A 36 -13.31 -1.19 -10.62
N ILE A 37 -13.02 -2.08 -9.65
CA ILE A 37 -12.42 -1.70 -8.37
C ILE A 37 -11.04 -1.06 -8.60
N LEU A 38 -10.20 -1.66 -9.44
CA LEU A 38 -8.87 -1.12 -9.75
C LEU A 38 -8.98 0.26 -10.41
N LEU A 39 -9.82 0.42 -11.44
CA LEU A 39 -10.07 1.72 -12.08
C LEU A 39 -10.58 2.75 -11.08
N PHE A 40 -11.48 2.35 -10.18
CA PHE A 40 -12.01 3.22 -9.15
C PHE A 40 -10.93 3.67 -8.14
N ILE A 41 -10.01 2.79 -7.73
CA ILE A 41 -8.87 3.16 -6.88
C ILE A 41 -8.00 4.22 -7.59
N PHE A 42 -7.68 4.02 -8.86
CA PHE A 42 -6.88 4.97 -9.66
C PHE A 42 -7.56 6.33 -9.84
N TYR A 43 -8.88 6.37 -9.88
CA TYR A 43 -9.65 7.62 -9.83
C TYR A 43 -9.65 8.24 -8.43
N LEU A 44 -9.88 7.43 -7.40
CA LEU A 44 -10.11 7.88 -6.03
C LEU A 44 -8.86 8.49 -5.39
N ILE A 45 -7.67 7.97 -5.68
CA ILE A 45 -6.39 8.50 -5.18
C ILE A 45 -6.22 9.99 -5.53
N PRO A 46 -6.18 10.39 -6.82
CA PRO A 46 -6.04 11.80 -7.18
C PRO A 46 -7.30 12.61 -6.87
N ALA A 47 -8.51 12.05 -7.01
CA ALA A 47 -9.75 12.78 -6.70
C ALA A 47 -9.84 13.16 -5.20
N GLY A 48 -9.47 12.22 -4.32
CA GLY A 48 -9.40 12.44 -2.89
C GLY A 48 -8.37 13.51 -2.52
N PHE A 49 -7.17 13.43 -3.10
CA PHE A 49 -6.11 14.40 -2.84
C PHE A 49 -6.48 15.80 -3.39
N PHE A 50 -7.10 15.86 -4.57
CA PHE A 50 -7.65 17.09 -5.12
C PHE A 50 -8.70 17.67 -4.17
N ARG A 51 -9.57 16.84 -3.60
CA ARG A 51 -10.57 17.29 -2.62
C ARG A 51 -9.92 17.80 -1.34
N LEU A 52 -8.92 17.13 -0.80
CA LEU A 52 -8.17 17.56 0.38
C LEU A 52 -7.58 18.97 0.19
N THR A 53 -6.89 19.20 -0.92
CA THR A 53 -6.22 20.49 -1.17
C THR A 53 -7.19 21.67 -1.25
N SER A 54 -8.47 21.44 -1.59
CA SER A 54 -9.51 22.48 -1.60
C SER A 54 -9.72 23.17 -0.24
N VAL A 55 -9.38 22.51 0.87
CA VAL A 55 -9.53 23.04 2.24
C VAL A 55 -8.61 24.24 2.51
N PHE A 56 -7.58 24.40 1.68
CA PHE A 56 -6.62 25.49 1.77
C PHE A 56 -6.90 26.62 0.77
N GLU A 57 -7.81 26.40 -0.19
CA GLU A 57 -8.17 27.41 -1.17
C GLU A 57 -9.18 28.43 -0.61
N LYS A 58 -9.14 29.65 -1.15
CA LYS A 58 -10.12 30.70 -0.85
C LYS A 58 -11.15 30.77 -1.97
N LYS A 59 -12.38 31.16 -1.61
CA LYS A 59 -13.44 31.45 -2.59
C LYS A 59 -12.92 32.51 -3.58
N GLY A 60 -12.94 32.21 -4.88
CA GLY A 60 -12.49 33.10 -5.95
C GLY A 60 -11.00 33.00 -6.36
N ASN A 61 -10.17 32.19 -5.70
CA ASN A 61 -8.79 31.96 -6.14
C ASN A 61 -8.41 30.48 -5.98
N ASP A 62 -8.93 29.64 -6.88
CA ASP A 62 -8.69 28.20 -6.90
C ASP A 62 -7.48 27.88 -7.79
N HIS A 63 -6.37 27.42 -7.19
CA HIS A 63 -5.17 27.02 -7.92
C HIS A 63 -5.31 25.61 -8.50
N LYS A 64 -6.36 25.37 -9.32
CA LYS A 64 -6.72 24.05 -9.88
C LYS A 64 -5.53 23.30 -10.46
N ALA A 65 -4.69 23.96 -11.27
CA ALA A 65 -3.53 23.32 -11.87
C ALA A 65 -2.50 22.82 -10.85
N LEU A 66 -2.27 23.56 -9.75
CA LEU A 66 -1.36 23.12 -8.68
C LEU A 66 -1.94 21.92 -7.91
N ARG A 67 -3.26 21.93 -7.71
CA ARG A 67 -3.99 20.84 -7.05
C ARG A 67 -3.96 19.57 -7.90
N VAL A 68 -4.18 19.68 -9.21
CA VAL A 68 -4.03 18.56 -10.16
C VAL A 68 -2.61 18.02 -10.09
N LEU A 69 -1.58 18.88 -10.21
CA LEU A 69 -0.19 18.45 -10.17
C LEU A 69 0.17 17.68 -8.88
N ALA A 70 -0.26 18.17 -7.72
CA ALA A 70 -0.02 17.48 -6.45
C ALA A 70 -0.85 16.19 -6.30
N SER A 71 -2.04 16.13 -6.89
CA SER A 71 -2.86 14.92 -6.94
C SER A 71 -2.23 13.87 -7.86
N THR A 72 -1.61 14.30 -8.96
CA THR A 72 -0.81 13.43 -9.84
C THR A 72 0.37 12.86 -9.08
N LEU A 73 1.12 13.65 -8.32
CA LEU A 73 2.23 13.15 -7.46
C LEU A 73 1.75 12.09 -6.45
N TYR A 74 0.59 12.30 -5.83
CA TYR A 74 0.02 11.36 -4.87
C TYR A 74 -0.39 10.02 -5.51
N LEU A 75 -0.72 10.01 -6.80
CA LEU A 75 -1.00 8.78 -7.55
C LEU A 75 0.27 8.16 -8.17
N TRP A 76 1.02 8.96 -8.92
CA TRP A 76 2.20 8.58 -9.69
C TRP A 76 3.45 8.65 -8.82
N ASN A 77 3.60 7.65 -7.95
CA ASN A 77 4.81 7.49 -7.13
C ASN A 77 5.20 6.00 -6.97
N PRO A 78 6.48 5.71 -6.66
CA PRO A 78 7.00 4.35 -6.52
C PRO A 78 6.28 3.47 -5.49
N PHE A 79 5.72 4.07 -4.44
CA PHE A 79 4.95 3.33 -3.44
C PHE A 79 3.68 2.75 -4.07
N VAL A 80 2.88 3.57 -4.75
CA VAL A 80 1.65 3.12 -5.41
C VAL A 80 1.97 2.06 -6.47
N TYR A 81 3.05 2.25 -7.23
CA TYR A 81 3.53 1.28 -8.21
C TYR A 81 3.78 -0.09 -7.58
N SER A 82 4.61 -0.12 -6.55
CA SER A 82 5.03 -1.36 -5.89
C SER A 82 3.85 -2.08 -5.24
N ARG A 83 2.89 -1.34 -4.66
CA ARG A 83 1.67 -1.92 -4.10
C ARG A 83 0.73 -2.49 -5.17
N LEU A 84 0.63 -1.83 -6.33
CA LEU A 84 -0.14 -2.35 -7.45
C LEU A 84 0.48 -3.63 -8.00
N MET A 85 1.79 -3.62 -8.25
CA MET A 85 2.53 -4.78 -8.77
C MET A 85 2.47 -5.98 -7.82
N ALA A 86 2.49 -5.72 -6.50
CA ALA A 86 2.33 -6.75 -5.48
C ALA A 86 0.88 -7.24 -5.30
N GLY A 87 -0.10 -6.67 -6.00
CA GLY A 87 -1.52 -7.02 -5.83
C GLY A 87 -2.12 -6.53 -4.51
N HIS A 88 -1.50 -5.58 -3.81
CA HIS A 88 -2.01 -4.99 -2.56
C HIS A 88 -3.08 -3.91 -2.81
N TRP A 89 -4.00 -4.16 -3.74
CA TRP A 89 -5.00 -3.17 -4.17
C TRP A 89 -6.02 -2.83 -3.07
N LEU A 90 -6.35 -3.77 -2.19
CA LEU A 90 -7.18 -3.48 -1.00
C LEU A 90 -6.52 -2.46 -0.06
N PHE A 91 -5.20 -2.56 0.12
CA PHE A 91 -4.45 -1.55 0.88
C PHE A 91 -4.42 -0.22 0.13
N LEU A 92 -4.24 -0.23 -1.20
CA LEU A 92 -4.30 1.00 -2.02
C LEU A 92 -5.66 1.68 -1.96
N PHE A 93 -6.75 0.94 -1.80
CA PHE A 93 -8.07 1.54 -1.62
C PHE A 93 -8.12 2.39 -0.33
N GLY A 94 -7.64 1.85 0.79
CA GLY A 94 -7.55 2.63 2.03
C GLY A 94 -6.57 3.82 1.89
N TYR A 95 -5.48 3.68 1.12
CA TYR A 95 -4.59 4.79 0.77
C TYR A 95 -5.33 5.88 -0.01
N ALA A 96 -6.17 5.50 -0.98
CA ALA A 96 -7.01 6.41 -1.76
C ALA A 96 -8.03 7.18 -0.89
N LEU A 97 -8.52 6.54 0.18
CA LEU A 97 -9.43 7.16 1.15
C LEU A 97 -8.73 8.13 2.11
N ALA A 98 -7.40 8.01 2.33
CA ALA A 98 -6.69 8.81 3.32
C ALA A 98 -6.85 10.32 3.14
N PRO A 99 -6.75 10.90 1.91
CA PRO A 99 -6.98 12.32 1.74
C PRO A 99 -8.44 12.75 1.97
N ILE A 100 -9.41 11.89 1.66
CA ILE A 100 -10.84 12.13 1.89
C ILE A 100 -11.14 12.10 3.40
N PHE A 101 -10.58 11.12 4.10
CA PHE A 101 -10.59 11.04 5.57
C PHE A 101 -10.05 12.34 6.19
N VAL A 102 -8.87 12.78 5.74
CA VAL A 102 -8.26 14.03 6.22
C VAL A 102 -9.12 15.26 5.89
N PHE A 103 -9.68 15.33 4.69
CA PHE A 103 -10.59 16.41 4.29
C PHE A 103 -11.73 16.54 5.29
N HIS A 104 -12.38 15.43 5.62
CA HIS A 104 -13.48 15.39 6.57
C HIS A 104 -13.02 15.64 8.01
N LEU A 105 -11.84 15.18 8.41
CA LEU A 105 -11.25 15.44 9.72
C LEU A 105 -11.05 16.95 9.95
N ILE A 106 -10.39 17.63 9.01
CA ILE A 106 -10.14 19.08 9.12
C ILE A 106 -11.47 19.84 9.14
N LYS A 107 -12.42 19.48 8.25
CA LYS A 107 -13.73 20.13 8.19
C LYS A 107 -14.57 19.88 9.44
N PHE A 108 -14.54 18.67 9.99
CA PHE A 108 -15.21 18.32 11.23
C PHE A 108 -14.69 19.16 12.40
N TYR A 109 -13.35 19.27 12.56
CA TYR A 109 -12.77 20.11 13.61
C TYR A 109 -13.08 21.61 13.44
N ARG A 110 -13.16 22.10 12.20
CA ARG A 110 -13.56 23.49 11.90
C ARG A 110 -15.06 23.76 12.08
N SER A 111 -15.92 22.75 11.92
CA SER A 111 -17.37 22.89 12.06
C SER A 111 -17.81 23.09 13.52
N ASP A 112 -19.00 23.64 13.72
CA ASP A 112 -19.60 23.84 15.03
C ASP A 112 -21.03 23.31 15.02
N LEU A 113 -21.36 22.40 15.95
CA LEU A 113 -22.67 21.77 16.03
C LEU A 113 -23.79 22.79 16.24
N LYS A 114 -23.55 23.84 17.03
CA LYS A 114 -24.56 24.88 17.33
C LYS A 114 -24.76 25.84 16.17
N LYS A 115 -23.69 26.16 15.42
CA LYS A 115 -23.75 27.14 14.32
C LYS A 115 -24.19 26.53 12.99
N ASN A 116 -23.78 25.28 12.71
CA ASN A 116 -24.06 24.63 11.43
C ASN A 116 -24.16 23.10 11.58
N GLN A 117 -25.28 22.62 12.14
CA GLN A 117 -25.54 21.22 12.42
C GLN A 117 -25.39 20.31 11.18
N LYS A 118 -25.94 20.74 10.02
CA LYS A 118 -25.87 19.95 8.78
C LYS A 118 -24.43 19.71 8.33
N GLU A 119 -23.56 20.73 8.39
CA GLU A 119 -22.15 20.59 8.03
C GLU A 119 -21.40 19.70 9.04
N PHE A 120 -21.68 19.87 10.34
CA PHE A 120 -21.09 19.06 11.40
C PHE A 120 -21.41 17.56 11.23
N VAL A 121 -22.71 17.22 11.11
CA VAL A 121 -23.19 15.83 10.98
C VAL A 121 -22.66 15.21 9.70
N ARG A 122 -22.69 15.93 8.57
CA ARG A 122 -22.13 15.45 7.30
C ARG A 122 -20.66 15.04 7.47
N HIS A 123 -19.83 15.91 8.03
CA HIS A 123 -18.41 15.62 8.17
C HIS A 123 -18.11 14.56 9.22
N PHE A 124 -18.92 14.45 10.26
CA PHE A 124 -18.87 13.35 11.22
C PHE A 124 -19.17 12.00 10.57
N ILE A 125 -20.25 11.90 9.78
CA ILE A 125 -20.64 10.66 9.09
C ILE A 125 -19.56 10.23 8.10
N PHE A 126 -19.14 11.13 7.20
CA PHE A 126 -18.15 10.77 6.18
C PHE A 126 -16.76 10.47 6.78
N LEU A 127 -16.38 11.10 7.90
CA LEU A 127 -15.15 10.78 8.62
C LEU A 127 -15.17 9.33 9.14
N ASN A 128 -16.25 8.92 9.82
CA ASN A 128 -16.39 7.55 10.33
C ASN A 128 -16.57 6.53 9.21
N LEU A 129 -17.34 6.86 8.17
CA LEU A 129 -17.56 5.97 7.02
C LEU A 129 -16.26 5.68 6.27
N THR A 130 -15.44 6.71 6.00
CA THR A 130 -14.14 6.49 5.35
C THR A 130 -13.19 5.66 6.21
N TRP A 131 -13.22 5.84 7.53
CA TRP A 131 -12.43 5.01 8.44
C TRP A 131 -12.90 3.55 8.48
N LEU A 132 -14.22 3.34 8.56
CA LEU A 132 -14.82 2.01 8.52
C LEU A 132 -14.46 1.30 7.21
N ILE A 133 -14.70 1.92 6.05
CA ILE A 133 -14.40 1.31 4.74
C ILE A 133 -12.91 0.99 4.63
N GLY A 134 -12.03 1.91 5.02
CA GLY A 134 -10.58 1.67 5.01
C GLY A 134 -10.22 0.44 5.84
N THR A 135 -10.74 0.35 7.06
CA THR A 135 -10.50 -0.77 8.00
C THR A 135 -11.07 -2.08 7.46
N LEU A 136 -12.30 -2.04 6.91
CA LEU A 136 -12.98 -3.19 6.33
C LEU A 136 -12.31 -3.70 5.06
N LEU A 137 -11.51 -2.92 4.35
CA LEU A 137 -10.74 -3.42 3.20
C LEU A 137 -9.37 -3.91 3.63
N SER A 138 -8.74 -3.22 4.58
CA SER A 138 -7.45 -3.56 5.15
C SER A 138 -7.32 -3.06 6.59
N VAL A 139 -7.10 -3.98 7.53
CA VAL A 139 -6.95 -3.67 8.96
C VAL A 139 -5.88 -2.62 9.25
N HIS A 140 -4.86 -2.51 8.40
CA HIS A 140 -3.78 -1.53 8.51
C HIS A 140 -4.32 -0.09 8.55
N HIS A 141 -5.42 0.20 7.86
CA HIS A 141 -6.00 1.54 7.83
C HIS A 141 -6.68 1.94 9.13
N LEU A 142 -7.04 0.99 10.01
CA LEU A 142 -7.43 1.29 11.38
C LEU A 142 -6.34 2.11 12.10
N TYR A 143 -5.11 1.64 11.98
CA TYR A 143 -3.93 2.23 12.61
C TYR A 143 -3.44 3.47 11.89
N LEU A 144 -3.36 3.45 10.55
CA LEU A 144 -2.88 4.59 9.78
C LEU A 144 -3.81 5.80 9.95
N PHE A 145 -5.13 5.60 9.90
CA PHE A 145 -6.09 6.68 10.17
C PHE A 145 -6.13 7.04 11.65
N GLY A 146 -5.91 6.07 12.54
CA GLY A 146 -5.69 6.32 13.98
C GLY A 146 -4.54 7.29 14.23
N ILE A 147 -3.36 7.06 13.64
CA ILE A 147 -2.20 7.96 13.78
C ILE A 147 -2.53 9.37 13.27
N ILE A 148 -3.19 9.48 12.11
CA ILE A 148 -3.63 10.78 11.57
C ILE A 148 -4.59 11.48 12.55
N PHE A 149 -5.61 10.75 13.02
CA PHE A 149 -6.64 11.26 13.91
C PHE A 149 -6.07 11.70 15.26
N LEU A 150 -5.27 10.85 15.91
CA LEU A 150 -4.63 11.11 17.20
C LEU A 150 -3.72 12.34 17.09
N THR A 151 -2.82 12.36 16.11
CA THR A 151 -1.85 13.46 15.94
C THR A 151 -2.54 14.79 15.62
N TYR A 152 -3.55 14.77 14.75
CA TYR A 152 -4.29 15.98 14.41
C TYR A 152 -5.12 16.50 15.60
N SER A 153 -5.79 15.60 16.33
CA SER A 153 -6.59 15.92 17.51
C SER A 153 -5.72 16.48 18.63
N ALA A 154 -4.55 15.88 18.89
CA ALA A 154 -3.57 16.33 19.87
C ALA A 154 -3.20 17.81 19.67
N ALA A 155 -2.96 18.24 18.42
CA ALA A 155 -2.67 19.63 18.15
C ALA A 155 -3.87 20.58 18.31
N GLN A 156 -5.11 20.07 18.24
CA GLN A 156 -6.30 20.88 18.50
C GLN A 156 -6.55 21.10 20.00
N PHE A 157 -5.95 20.29 20.89
CA PHE A 157 -6.06 20.48 22.34
C PHE A 157 -5.42 21.78 22.82
N PHE A 158 -4.41 22.31 22.11
CA PHE A 158 -3.87 23.67 22.32
C PHE A 158 -4.84 24.80 21.92
N GLY A 159 -6.11 24.48 21.61
CA GLY A 159 -7.20 25.42 21.43
C GLY A 159 -8.24 25.25 22.52
N ASP A 160 -9.48 24.99 22.11
CA ASP A 160 -10.56 24.65 23.03
C ASP A 160 -10.50 23.16 23.35
N TRP A 161 -9.84 22.81 24.46
CA TRP A 161 -9.62 21.42 24.86
C TRP A 161 -10.94 20.68 25.14
N ARG A 162 -11.96 21.36 25.70
CA ARG A 162 -13.26 20.74 26.02
C ARG A 162 -14.01 20.37 24.75
N LYS A 163 -14.05 21.29 23.78
CA LYS A 163 -14.66 21.02 22.46
C LYS A 163 -13.89 19.94 21.70
N THR A 164 -12.56 19.97 21.77
CA THR A 164 -11.70 18.95 21.16
C THR A 164 -11.94 17.57 21.78
N LEU A 165 -12.00 17.48 23.12
CA LEU A 165 -12.27 16.23 23.84
C LEU A 165 -13.64 15.64 23.46
N ARG A 166 -14.70 16.46 23.40
CA ARG A 166 -16.02 15.99 22.96
C ARG A 166 -16.00 15.43 21.54
N LYS A 167 -15.39 16.15 20.60
CA LYS A 167 -15.25 15.69 19.20
C LYS A 167 -14.42 14.42 19.11
N PHE A 168 -13.36 14.33 19.89
CA PHE A 168 -12.49 13.16 19.97
C PHE A 168 -13.30 11.94 20.44
N LEU A 169 -13.97 12.05 21.59
CA LEU A 169 -14.78 10.99 22.18
C LEU A 169 -15.91 10.55 21.24
N LEU A 170 -16.59 11.47 20.56
CA LEU A 170 -17.65 11.14 19.60
C LEU A 170 -17.15 10.24 18.46
N VAL A 171 -16.02 10.58 17.84
CA VAL A 171 -15.44 9.79 16.74
C VAL A 171 -14.92 8.46 17.29
N THR A 172 -14.15 8.47 18.37
CA THR A 172 -13.60 7.26 18.96
C THR A 172 -14.68 6.27 19.38
N SER A 173 -15.79 6.75 19.97
CA SER A 173 -16.91 5.88 20.39
C SER A 173 -17.53 5.14 19.21
N VAL A 174 -17.75 5.82 18.08
CA VAL A 174 -18.30 5.19 16.88
C VAL A 174 -17.32 4.21 16.27
N ILE A 175 -16.03 4.54 16.20
CA ILE A 175 -15.01 3.62 15.66
C ILE A 175 -14.88 2.36 16.52
N VAL A 176 -14.84 2.50 17.85
CA VAL A 176 -14.80 1.36 18.77
C VAL A 176 -16.05 0.51 18.61
N LEU A 177 -17.23 1.13 18.57
CA LEU A 177 -18.50 0.41 18.38
C LEU A 177 -18.52 -0.38 17.07
N LEU A 178 -18.16 0.24 15.95
CA LEU A 178 -18.18 -0.40 14.63
C LEU A 178 -17.15 -1.52 14.49
N ASN A 179 -16.00 -1.41 15.17
CA ASN A 179 -14.95 -2.44 15.13
C ASN A 179 -15.07 -3.49 16.23
N SER A 180 -15.98 -3.31 17.20
CA SER A 180 -16.22 -4.26 18.29
C SER A 180 -16.57 -5.67 17.79
N LEU A 181 -17.24 -5.77 16.64
CA LEU A 181 -17.67 -7.03 16.01
C LEU A 181 -16.53 -8.02 15.75
N TRP A 182 -15.30 -7.53 15.55
CA TRP A 182 -14.13 -8.38 15.32
C TRP A 182 -13.07 -8.21 16.41
N ILE A 183 -12.98 -7.04 17.06
CA ILE A 183 -12.11 -6.84 18.22
C ILE A 183 -12.49 -7.79 19.36
N ILE A 184 -13.78 -7.90 19.70
CA ILE A 184 -14.24 -8.74 20.82
C ILE A 184 -13.90 -10.23 20.58
N PRO A 185 -14.26 -10.85 19.44
CA PRO A 185 -13.87 -12.24 19.17
C PRO A 185 -12.36 -12.46 19.14
N THR A 186 -11.59 -11.49 18.61
CA THR A 186 -10.12 -11.58 18.54
C THR A 186 -9.49 -11.59 19.92
N VAL A 187 -9.97 -10.72 20.83
CA VAL A 187 -9.48 -10.69 22.22
C VAL A 187 -9.94 -11.94 22.98
N ALA A 188 -11.19 -12.37 22.78
CA ALA A 188 -11.77 -13.50 23.51
C ALA A 188 -11.18 -14.87 23.09
N ARG A 189 -10.89 -15.07 21.80
CA ARG A 189 -10.38 -16.36 21.27
C ARG A 189 -8.86 -16.38 21.10
N GLY A 190 -8.19 -15.27 21.39
CA GLY A 190 -6.80 -15.08 21.02
C GLY A 190 -6.63 -14.91 19.51
N SER A 191 -5.44 -14.46 19.12
CA SER A 191 -5.10 -14.26 17.72
C SER A 191 -4.08 -15.28 17.23
N LYS A 192 -4.23 -15.77 15.99
CA LYS A 192 -3.14 -16.49 15.32
C LYS A 192 -1.92 -15.59 14.99
N LEU A 193 -1.90 -14.30 15.40
CA LEU A 193 -0.70 -13.45 15.22
C LEU A 193 0.46 -13.86 16.16
N ASP A 194 0.21 -14.68 17.18
CA ASP A 194 1.25 -15.25 18.04
C ASP A 194 2.19 -16.21 17.29
N SER A 195 1.89 -16.52 16.03
CA SER A 195 2.70 -17.37 15.17
C SER A 195 3.79 -16.63 14.39
N PHE A 196 4.03 -15.32 14.59
CA PHE A 196 5.09 -14.59 13.87
C PHE A 196 6.38 -14.53 14.68
N THR A 197 7.50 -14.89 14.03
CA THR A 197 8.83 -14.90 14.66
C THR A 197 9.65 -13.66 14.28
N GLU A 198 10.78 -13.43 14.96
CA GLU A 198 11.73 -12.38 14.57
C GLU A 198 12.27 -12.60 13.14
N ARG A 199 12.33 -13.85 12.67
CA ARG A 199 12.75 -14.17 11.29
C ARG A 199 11.76 -13.63 10.26
N ASP A 200 10.45 -13.69 10.55
CA ASP A 200 9.43 -13.06 9.70
C ASP A 200 9.61 -11.55 9.59
N LEU A 201 9.98 -10.90 10.68
CA LEU A 201 10.24 -9.46 10.67
C LEU A 201 11.44 -9.12 9.78
N LEU A 202 12.49 -9.95 9.80
CA LEU A 202 13.67 -9.75 8.94
C LEU A 202 13.35 -9.98 7.45
N LEU A 203 12.56 -11.02 7.13
CA LEU A 203 12.16 -11.33 5.76
C LEU A 203 11.31 -10.21 5.11
N PHE A 204 10.44 -9.59 5.90
CA PHE A 204 9.51 -8.54 5.43
C PHE A 204 9.98 -7.13 5.77
N ALA A 205 11.20 -6.98 6.29
CA ALA A 205 11.76 -5.70 6.64
C ALA A 205 11.90 -4.79 5.41
N SER A 206 11.91 -3.48 5.68
CA SER A 206 12.15 -2.49 4.63
C SER A 206 13.51 -2.71 3.97
N SER A 207 13.51 -2.62 2.65
CA SER A 207 14.69 -2.93 1.86
C SER A 207 15.60 -1.70 1.68
N PRO A 208 16.91 -1.82 1.94
CA PRO A 208 17.85 -0.75 1.65
C PRO A 208 18.15 -0.64 0.14
N ASP A 209 18.50 0.57 -0.28
CA ASP A 209 19.17 0.82 -1.56
C ASP A 209 20.69 0.69 -1.41
N SER A 210 21.40 0.27 -2.47
CA SER A 210 22.84 0.06 -2.41
C SER A 210 23.64 1.35 -2.27
N GLN A 211 23.13 2.49 -2.77
CA GLN A 211 23.81 3.78 -2.70
C GLN A 211 23.29 4.64 -1.57
N LEU A 212 21.96 4.67 -1.38
CA LEU A 212 21.31 5.57 -0.42
C LEU A 212 20.98 4.94 0.93
N GLY A 213 21.25 3.64 1.09
CA GLY A 213 20.87 2.88 2.27
C GLY A 213 19.34 2.80 2.47
N MET A 214 18.91 2.47 3.68
CA MET A 214 17.49 2.28 3.99
C MET A 214 16.70 3.60 4.02
N LEU A 215 17.21 4.60 4.75
CA LEU A 215 16.51 5.87 4.91
C LEU A 215 16.32 6.59 3.58
N GLY A 216 17.37 6.64 2.74
CA GLY A 216 17.26 7.27 1.43
C GLY A 216 16.32 6.52 0.49
N ASN A 217 16.25 5.19 0.57
CA ASN A 217 15.26 4.41 -0.19
C ASN A 217 13.82 4.70 0.25
N LEU A 218 13.58 4.88 1.55
CA LEU A 218 12.25 5.23 2.07
C LEU A 218 11.87 6.67 1.75
N LEU A 219 12.79 7.63 1.89
CA LEU A 219 12.57 9.04 1.52
C LEU A 219 12.19 9.22 0.05
N THR A 220 12.52 8.22 -0.77
CA THR A 220 12.23 8.21 -2.19
C THR A 220 11.03 7.33 -2.57
N PHE A 221 10.22 6.97 -1.58
CA PHE A 221 8.97 6.20 -1.69
C PHE A 221 9.13 4.70 -2.02
N TYR A 222 10.36 4.20 -2.07
CA TYR A 222 10.68 2.78 -2.24
C TYR A 222 10.79 2.07 -0.87
N GLY A 223 11.41 0.90 -0.84
CA GLY A 223 11.76 0.18 0.39
C GLY A 223 10.81 -0.97 0.71
N PHE A 224 9.88 -1.30 -0.19
CA PHE A 224 9.08 -2.52 -0.03
C PHE A 224 9.95 -3.77 -0.24
N TRP A 225 9.81 -4.77 0.64
CA TRP A 225 10.69 -5.96 0.65
C TRP A 225 10.73 -6.70 -0.69
N ALA A 226 9.59 -6.76 -1.41
CA ALA A 226 9.48 -7.52 -2.65
C ALA A 226 10.02 -6.78 -3.90
N GLU A 227 10.44 -5.52 -3.75
CA GLU A 227 11.06 -4.72 -4.83
C GLU A 227 12.37 -5.34 -5.35
N LYS A 228 13.01 -6.20 -4.55
CA LYS A 228 14.24 -6.89 -4.92
C LYS A 228 14.02 -8.02 -5.93
N THR A 229 12.83 -8.64 -5.92
CA THR A 229 12.65 -9.98 -6.50
C THR A 229 11.47 -10.12 -7.45
N LEU A 230 10.40 -9.33 -7.32
CA LEU A 230 9.14 -9.62 -8.02
C LEU A 230 8.87 -8.79 -9.28
N PHE A 231 9.42 -7.59 -9.40
CA PHE A 231 9.13 -6.70 -10.53
C PHE A 231 10.24 -5.67 -10.78
N LEU A 232 10.29 -5.17 -12.00
CA LEU A 232 11.19 -4.12 -12.46
C LEU A 232 10.76 -2.77 -11.88
N LEU A 233 11.71 -2.06 -11.29
CA LEU A 233 11.50 -0.72 -10.72
C LEU A 233 12.04 0.37 -11.64
N PRO A 234 11.44 1.57 -11.65
CA PRO A 234 11.98 2.72 -12.39
C PRO A 234 13.44 3.02 -12.04
N LYS A 235 13.81 2.91 -10.76
CA LYS A 235 15.17 3.18 -10.28
C LYS A 235 16.25 2.22 -10.77
N ARG A 236 15.88 1.05 -11.34
CA ARG A 236 16.86 0.15 -11.97
C ARG A 236 17.27 0.62 -13.38
N ILE A 237 16.52 1.56 -13.95
CA ILE A 237 16.69 1.99 -15.34
C ILE A 237 17.22 3.43 -15.38
N ILE A 238 16.79 4.28 -14.44
CA ILE A 238 17.24 5.66 -14.33
C ILE A 238 18.38 5.75 -13.30
N ALA A 239 19.62 5.92 -13.76
CA ALA A 239 20.79 6.01 -12.87
C ALA A 239 20.69 7.15 -11.83
N TYR A 240 20.13 8.30 -12.22
CA TYR A 240 19.98 9.49 -11.36
C TYR A 240 18.59 9.61 -10.73
N TRP A 241 17.93 8.48 -10.45
CA TRP A 241 16.58 8.43 -9.88
C TRP A 241 16.35 9.22 -8.57
N PRO A 242 17.35 9.55 -7.71
CA PRO A 242 17.12 10.41 -6.55
C PRO A 242 16.93 11.89 -6.91
N LEU A 243 17.50 12.33 -8.03
CA LEU A 243 17.50 13.74 -8.44
C LEU A 243 16.08 14.29 -8.68
N PRO A 244 15.18 13.57 -9.38
CA PRO A 244 13.78 13.99 -9.47
C PRO A 244 13.10 14.26 -8.13
N LEU A 245 13.37 13.46 -7.11
CA LEU A 245 12.74 13.64 -5.80
C LEU A 245 13.32 14.83 -5.04
N LEU A 246 14.63 15.09 -5.17
CA LEU A 246 15.24 16.32 -4.68
C LEU A 246 14.61 17.56 -5.32
N ILE A 247 14.33 17.52 -6.63
CA ILE A 247 13.62 18.59 -7.33
C ILE A 247 12.18 18.71 -6.83
N MET A 248 11.46 17.59 -6.62
CA MET A 248 10.14 17.58 -5.99
C MET A 248 10.13 18.09 -4.54
N ALA A 249 11.26 18.04 -3.83
CA ALA A 249 11.38 18.59 -2.48
C ALA A 249 11.58 20.12 -2.46
N ILE A 250 11.92 20.76 -3.59
CA ILE A 250 12.12 22.22 -3.65
C ILE A 250 10.90 23.01 -3.17
N PRO A 251 9.65 22.73 -3.61
CA PRO A 251 8.47 23.42 -3.11
C PRO A 251 8.29 23.24 -1.59
N ILE A 252 8.60 22.05 -1.06
CA ILE A 252 8.53 21.77 0.37
C ILE A 252 9.53 22.65 1.12
N PHE A 253 10.77 22.75 0.63
CA PHE A 253 11.76 23.65 1.21
C PHE A 253 11.30 25.11 1.18
N ILE A 254 10.75 25.58 0.05
CA ILE A 254 10.18 26.94 -0.08
C ILE A 254 9.07 27.17 0.96
N TYR A 255 8.23 26.17 1.20
CA TYR A 255 7.17 26.24 2.21
C TYR A 255 7.74 26.46 3.62
N TRP A 256 8.72 25.66 4.04
CA TRP A 256 9.33 25.79 5.37
C TRP A 256 10.14 27.07 5.52
N LEU A 257 10.89 27.44 4.48
CA LEU A 257 11.63 28.70 4.42
C LEU A 257 10.69 29.91 4.63
N SER A 258 9.41 29.80 4.24
CA SER A 258 8.41 30.86 4.43
C SER A 258 7.94 31.10 5.88
N TYR A 259 8.26 30.18 6.80
CA TYR A 259 7.98 30.36 8.24
C TYR A 259 9.14 30.99 9.02
N LEU A 260 10.37 30.93 8.49
CA LEU A 260 11.54 31.48 9.16
C LEU A 260 11.43 33.01 9.33
N PRO A 261 11.98 33.58 10.42
CA PRO A 261 11.73 34.97 10.79
C PRO A 261 12.24 35.97 9.74
N LEU A 262 11.32 36.85 9.31
CA LEU A 262 11.51 37.88 8.28
C LEU A 262 12.73 38.81 8.46
N LYS A 263 13.32 38.89 9.66
CA LYS A 263 14.51 39.74 9.92
C LYS A 263 15.76 39.25 9.19
N LEU A 264 16.00 37.93 9.13
CA LEU A 264 17.12 37.34 8.38
C LEU A 264 16.95 37.59 6.86
N PHE A 265 15.70 37.52 6.42
CA PHE A 265 15.29 37.70 5.03
C PHE A 265 15.27 39.15 4.54
N LYS A 266 15.04 40.12 5.45
CA LYS A 266 15.18 41.55 5.15
C LYS A 266 16.62 41.91 4.76
N LYS A 267 17.64 41.31 5.41
CA LYS A 267 19.06 41.46 5.04
C LYS A 267 19.38 40.86 3.66
N LEU A 268 18.84 39.68 3.36
CA LEU A 268 19.07 38.98 2.08
C LEU A 268 18.16 39.46 0.93
N LYS A 269 17.28 40.45 1.13
CA LYS A 269 16.21 40.85 0.18
C LYS A 269 15.27 39.72 -0.26
N ILE A 270 15.28 38.57 0.42
CA ILE A 270 14.45 37.40 0.10
C ILE A 270 13.12 37.52 0.87
N GLY A 271 12.19 38.37 0.40
CA GLY A 271 10.90 38.58 1.08
C GLY A 271 9.92 37.40 1.03
N LEU A 272 10.02 36.43 1.95
CA LEU A 272 9.06 35.32 2.09
C LEU A 272 7.94 35.71 3.06
N ARG A 273 6.67 35.63 2.64
CA ARG A 273 5.52 35.87 3.53
C ARG A 273 5.17 34.60 4.29
N LYS A 274 4.79 34.76 5.56
CA LYS A 274 4.19 33.69 6.36
C LYS A 274 3.02 33.06 5.57
N PRO A 275 2.97 31.73 5.44
CA PRO A 275 1.89 31.08 4.74
C PRO A 275 0.59 31.25 5.52
N LYS A 276 -0.53 31.25 4.80
CA LYS A 276 -1.87 31.44 5.38
C LYS A 276 -2.40 30.21 6.14
N VAL A 277 -1.67 29.09 6.09
CA VAL A 277 -2.02 27.85 6.77
C VAL A 277 -1.54 27.94 8.22
N SER A 278 -2.42 27.63 9.18
CA SER A 278 -2.08 27.67 10.59
C SER A 278 -1.08 26.58 10.98
N LEU A 279 -0.18 26.88 11.92
CA LEU A 279 0.70 25.87 12.52
C LEU A 279 -0.06 24.69 13.15
N LYS A 280 -1.30 24.92 13.62
CA LYS A 280 -2.24 23.87 14.10
C LYS A 280 -2.63 22.82 13.05
N ILE A 281 -2.25 23.04 11.78
CA ILE A 281 -2.40 22.06 10.70
C ILE A 281 -1.01 21.61 10.24
N THR A 282 -0.10 22.56 10.02
CA THR A 282 1.26 22.28 9.55
C THR A 282 2.02 21.30 10.46
N ILE A 283 1.99 21.51 11.78
CA ILE A 283 2.76 20.69 12.74
C ILE A 283 2.23 19.24 12.77
N PRO A 284 0.91 18.98 12.90
CA PRO A 284 0.38 17.62 12.79
C PRO A 284 0.83 16.86 11.55
N PHE A 285 0.75 17.47 10.36
CA PHE A 285 1.17 16.79 9.14
C PHE A 285 2.68 16.57 9.07
N LEU A 286 3.50 17.45 9.65
CA LEU A 286 4.92 17.18 9.80
C LEU A 286 5.14 15.94 10.69
N ILE A 287 4.49 15.89 11.86
CA ILE A 287 4.61 14.76 12.79
C ILE A 287 4.11 13.46 12.15
N ILE A 288 2.96 13.49 11.47
CA ILE A 288 2.41 12.34 10.74
C ILE A 288 3.44 11.81 9.72
N GLY A 289 4.07 12.70 8.95
CA GLY A 289 5.08 12.31 7.99
C GLY A 289 6.34 11.72 8.63
N LEU A 290 6.81 12.31 9.73
CA LEU A 290 7.96 11.80 10.49
C LEU A 290 7.69 10.44 11.12
N LEU A 291 6.53 10.26 11.77
CA LEU A 291 6.09 8.97 12.30
C LEU A 291 6.00 7.93 11.18
N GLY A 292 5.48 8.31 10.01
CA GLY A 292 5.43 7.47 8.82
C GLY A 292 6.81 6.93 8.43
N ILE A 293 7.82 7.80 8.35
CA ILE A 293 9.20 7.39 8.05
C ILE A 293 9.77 6.51 9.17
N ILE A 294 9.68 6.94 10.43
CA ILE A 294 10.28 6.23 11.58
C ILE A 294 9.72 4.82 11.68
N LEU A 295 8.40 4.66 11.60
CA LEU A 295 7.77 3.34 11.65
C LEU A 295 8.06 2.51 10.40
N SER A 296 8.27 3.15 9.25
CA SER A 296 8.63 2.43 8.01
C SER A 296 10.06 1.88 8.00
N LEU A 297 10.95 2.31 8.90
CA LEU A 297 12.30 1.72 9.03
C LEU A 297 12.24 0.25 9.47
N GLY A 298 11.21 -0.14 10.24
CA GLY A 298 11.02 -1.52 10.66
C GLY A 298 12.02 -2.01 11.70
N SER A 299 12.17 -3.34 11.77
CA SER A 299 13.04 -4.07 12.71
C SER A 299 14.53 -4.07 12.32
N LEU A 300 14.95 -3.22 11.38
CA LEU A 300 16.33 -3.12 10.90
C LEU A 300 16.92 -1.72 11.15
N GLY A 301 18.24 -1.69 11.33
CA GLY A 301 19.00 -0.45 11.49
C GLY A 301 18.49 0.43 12.65
N ILE A 302 18.38 1.73 12.40
CA ILE A 302 18.01 2.74 13.40
C ILE A 302 16.55 2.59 13.86
N GLY A 303 15.69 1.97 13.04
CA GLY A 303 14.27 1.76 13.38
C GLY A 303 14.03 0.66 14.42
N LYS A 304 14.97 -0.31 14.51
CA LYS A 304 14.80 -1.55 15.27
C LYS A 304 14.34 -1.35 16.72
N PRO A 305 14.94 -0.47 17.54
CA PRO A 305 14.57 -0.37 18.95
C PRO A 305 13.11 0.06 19.16
N ILE A 306 12.63 0.98 18.33
CA ILE A 306 11.26 1.51 18.40
C ILE A 306 10.29 0.48 17.84
N TYR A 307 10.62 -0.11 16.68
CA TYR A 307 9.72 -1.04 16.01
C TYR A 307 9.53 -2.32 16.82
N ASP A 308 10.61 -2.90 17.32
CA ASP A 308 10.57 -4.14 18.10
C ASP A 308 9.85 -3.95 19.43
N LEU A 309 10.00 -2.79 20.09
CA LEU A 309 9.24 -2.46 21.29
C LEU A 309 7.73 -2.45 21.00
N LEU A 310 7.31 -1.86 19.88
CA LEU A 310 5.90 -1.74 19.51
C LEU A 310 5.32 -3.01 18.87
N TYR A 311 6.16 -3.86 18.30
CA TYR A 311 5.75 -5.11 17.65
C TYR A 311 5.81 -6.30 18.61
N ILE A 312 6.95 -6.50 19.26
CA ILE A 312 7.23 -7.67 20.11
C ILE A 312 6.66 -7.45 21.51
N LYS A 313 6.95 -6.30 22.16
CA LYS A 313 6.56 -6.09 23.56
C LYS A 313 5.12 -5.66 23.74
N SER A 314 4.64 -4.66 22.98
CA SER A 314 3.27 -4.15 23.16
C SER A 314 2.23 -4.84 22.28
N SER A 315 2.65 -5.70 21.34
CA SER A 315 1.79 -6.34 20.34
C SER A 315 0.98 -5.39 19.44
N LEU A 316 1.19 -4.06 19.57
CA LEU A 316 0.39 -3.03 18.92
C LEU A 316 0.55 -3.08 17.40
N LEU A 317 1.77 -3.35 16.92
CA LEU A 317 2.10 -3.34 15.49
C LEU A 317 2.08 -4.73 14.85
N ARG A 318 1.61 -5.78 15.54
CA ARG A 318 1.60 -7.15 14.98
C ARG A 318 0.93 -7.28 13.60
N PRO A 319 -0.16 -6.55 13.28
CA PRO A 319 -0.73 -6.57 11.93
C PRO A 319 0.23 -6.05 10.84
N PHE A 320 1.25 -5.27 11.20
CA PHE A 320 2.27 -4.73 10.31
C PHE A 320 3.52 -5.61 10.31
N ARG A 321 3.40 -6.86 9.83
CA ARG A 321 4.58 -7.68 9.49
C ARG A 321 5.53 -6.95 8.53
N GLU A 322 4.95 -6.13 7.66
CA GLU A 322 5.67 -5.37 6.66
C GLU A 322 5.58 -3.85 6.95
N PRO A 323 6.68 -3.22 7.38
CA PRO A 323 6.70 -1.87 7.96
C PRO A 323 6.52 -0.75 6.93
N GLN A 324 6.88 -0.95 5.66
CA GLN A 324 6.85 0.13 4.67
C GLN A 324 5.43 0.66 4.40
N LYS A 325 4.37 -0.04 4.81
CA LYS A 325 2.98 0.49 4.79
C LYS A 325 2.84 1.83 5.52
N PHE A 326 3.61 2.07 6.58
CA PHE A 326 3.62 3.35 7.30
C PHE A 326 4.09 4.53 6.44
N LEU A 327 4.87 4.27 5.38
CA LEU A 327 5.35 5.28 4.44
C LEU A 327 4.21 6.01 3.72
N SER A 328 3.01 5.42 3.67
CA SER A 328 1.80 6.10 3.20
C SER A 328 1.52 7.44 3.92
N LEU A 329 1.84 7.52 5.22
CA LEU A 329 1.70 8.75 6.02
C LEU A 329 2.71 9.83 5.61
N TYR A 330 3.93 9.40 5.31
CA TYR A 330 4.98 10.25 4.77
C TYR A 330 4.57 10.81 3.40
N ILE A 331 4.09 9.97 2.49
CA ILE A 331 3.71 10.38 1.13
C ILE A 331 2.53 11.36 1.15
N LEU A 332 1.55 11.14 2.03
CA LEU A 332 0.44 12.07 2.25
C LEU A 332 0.95 13.45 2.69
N SER A 333 1.87 13.47 3.65
CA SER A 333 2.44 14.71 4.21
C SER A 333 3.36 15.41 3.19
N PHE A 334 4.20 14.65 2.49
CA PHE A 334 5.07 15.13 1.42
C PHE A 334 4.25 15.80 0.32
N SER A 335 3.21 15.12 -0.19
CA SER A 335 2.35 15.63 -1.26
C SER A 335 1.59 16.88 -0.81
N LEU A 336 1.20 16.94 0.46
CA LEU A 336 0.52 18.12 1.03
C LEU A 336 1.47 19.32 1.08
N PHE A 337 2.69 19.14 1.59
CA PHE A 337 3.68 20.22 1.64
C PHE A 337 4.18 20.62 0.25
N PHE A 338 4.23 19.67 -0.69
CA PHE A 338 4.52 19.95 -2.09
C PHE A 338 3.49 20.94 -2.67
N TYR A 339 2.19 20.65 -2.51
CA TYR A 339 1.12 21.55 -2.93
C TYR A 339 1.20 22.93 -2.25
N LEU A 340 1.37 22.96 -0.92
CA LEU A 340 1.44 24.22 -0.16
C LEU A 340 2.66 25.05 -0.57
N GLY A 341 3.79 24.40 -0.83
CA GLY A 341 5.00 24.99 -1.37
C GLY A 341 4.83 25.61 -2.75
N LEU A 342 4.25 24.85 -3.68
CA LEU A 342 3.93 25.34 -5.02
C LEU A 342 3.03 26.56 -4.97
N ARG A 343 2.03 26.55 -4.08
CA ARG A 343 1.14 27.69 -3.88
C ARG A 343 1.89 28.91 -3.37
N VAL A 344 2.73 28.78 -2.34
CA VAL A 344 3.56 29.88 -1.83
C VAL A 344 4.46 30.44 -2.94
N TRP A 345 5.06 29.55 -3.73
CA TRP A 345 5.93 29.93 -4.84
C TRP A 345 5.19 30.71 -5.93
N VAL A 346 4.04 30.21 -6.39
CA VAL A 346 3.24 30.85 -7.45
C VAL A 346 2.55 32.14 -6.96
N GLU A 347 1.98 32.16 -5.75
CA GLU A 347 1.40 33.39 -5.18
C GLU A 347 2.45 34.51 -5.07
N ARG A 348 3.72 34.16 -4.83
CA ARG A 348 4.83 35.12 -4.85
C ARG A 348 5.15 35.62 -6.25
N MET A 349 5.28 34.72 -7.24
CA MET A 349 5.58 35.10 -8.63
C MET A 349 4.59 36.14 -9.17
N VAL A 350 3.30 35.93 -8.88
CA VAL A 350 2.23 36.82 -9.34
C VAL A 350 2.29 38.19 -8.65
N LYS A 351 2.71 38.27 -7.38
CA LYS A 351 2.70 39.52 -6.59
C LYS A 351 4.04 40.27 -6.55
N ASN A 352 5.17 39.60 -6.75
CA ASN A 352 6.49 40.19 -6.53
C ASN A 352 6.99 40.93 -7.78
N GLN A 353 6.92 42.27 -7.75
CA GLN A 353 7.36 43.18 -8.82
C GLN A 353 8.90 43.23 -9.03
N ASN A 354 9.69 42.47 -8.26
CA ASN A 354 11.16 42.55 -8.28
C ASN A 354 11.90 41.30 -8.83
N PHE A 355 11.22 40.28 -9.37
CA PHE A 355 11.91 39.07 -9.86
C PHE A 355 12.75 39.29 -11.12
N LEU A 356 12.22 40.05 -12.09
CA LEU A 356 12.95 40.58 -13.24
C LEU A 356 12.54 42.04 -13.42
N THR A 357 13.49 42.94 -13.66
CA THR A 357 13.17 44.34 -13.97
C THR A 357 12.51 44.44 -15.35
N THR A 358 11.65 45.43 -15.56
CA THR A 358 11.00 45.69 -16.86
C THR A 358 12.02 45.89 -17.99
N LYS A 359 13.20 46.43 -17.68
CA LYS A 359 14.36 46.52 -18.59
C LYS A 359 14.91 45.15 -18.99
N GLN A 360 15.08 44.22 -18.04
CA GLN A 360 15.53 42.85 -18.32
C GLN A 360 14.50 42.07 -19.16
N LEU A 361 13.20 42.24 -18.89
CA LEU A 361 12.13 41.62 -19.69
C LEU A 361 12.10 42.17 -21.13
N LYS A 362 12.22 43.50 -21.30
CA LYS A 362 12.29 44.13 -22.64
C LYS A 362 13.55 43.73 -23.43
N ARG A 363 14.65 43.38 -22.75
CA ARG A 363 15.85 42.79 -23.40
C ARG A 363 15.60 41.39 -23.94
N LEU A 364 14.81 40.57 -23.23
CA LEU A 364 14.47 39.21 -23.66
C LEU A 364 13.44 39.22 -24.80
N SER A 365 12.48 40.14 -24.76
CA SER A 365 11.51 40.32 -25.85
C SER A 365 10.81 41.68 -25.71
N LYS A 366 10.80 42.47 -26.79
CA LYS A 366 10.17 43.80 -26.84
C LYS A 366 8.65 43.75 -26.57
N ASN A 367 7.99 42.63 -26.92
CA ASN A 367 6.52 42.49 -26.87
C ASN A 367 6.01 41.73 -25.63
N LEU A 368 6.90 41.18 -24.82
CA LEU A 368 6.50 40.29 -23.72
C LEU A 368 6.10 41.11 -22.48
N THR A 369 4.79 41.19 -22.22
CA THR A 369 4.32 41.79 -20.97
C THR A 369 4.68 40.89 -19.78
N ARG A 370 4.86 41.48 -18.60
CA ARG A 370 5.18 40.74 -17.37
C ARG A 370 4.07 39.76 -16.95
N LYS A 371 2.81 40.11 -17.22
CA LYS A 371 1.65 39.24 -17.00
C LYS A 371 1.75 37.99 -17.88
N SER A 372 2.10 38.17 -19.16
CA SER A 372 2.33 37.06 -20.09
C SER A 372 3.52 36.21 -19.67
N PHE A 373 4.65 36.82 -19.26
CA PHE A 373 5.82 36.10 -18.76
C PHE A 373 5.50 35.22 -17.55
N ASN A 374 4.84 35.76 -16.53
CA ASN A 374 4.46 35.01 -15.33
C ASN A 374 3.52 33.84 -15.65
N LEU A 375 2.61 34.02 -16.62
CA LEU A 375 1.72 32.98 -17.08
C LEU A 375 2.50 31.86 -17.80
N ILE A 376 3.41 32.21 -18.71
CA ILE A 376 4.25 31.28 -19.46
C ILE A 376 5.15 30.51 -18.50
N PHE A 377 5.87 31.20 -17.62
CA PHE A 377 6.74 30.56 -16.63
C PHE A 377 5.94 29.60 -15.74
N LYS A 378 4.76 29.99 -15.25
CA LYS A 378 3.90 29.10 -14.47
C LYS A 378 3.52 27.84 -15.26
N LYS A 379 3.19 27.96 -16.55
CA LYS A 379 2.89 26.82 -17.42
C LYS A 379 4.11 25.91 -17.60
N ILE A 380 5.29 26.49 -17.88
CA ILE A 380 6.55 25.74 -18.03
C ILE A 380 6.89 25.02 -16.72
N LEU A 381 6.79 25.70 -15.58
CA LEU A 381 7.03 25.11 -14.27
C LEU A 381 6.11 23.93 -14.01
N LEU A 382 4.81 24.11 -14.24
CA LEU A 382 3.81 23.06 -14.10
C LEU A 382 4.10 21.86 -15.00
N LEU A 383 4.42 22.12 -16.27
CA LEU A 383 4.75 21.08 -17.24
C LEU A 383 6.04 20.35 -16.86
N ALA A 384 7.08 21.07 -16.42
CA ALA A 384 8.33 20.48 -15.97
C ALA A 384 8.13 19.55 -14.77
N TYR A 385 7.35 19.96 -13.75
CA TYR A 385 7.01 19.08 -12.64
C TYR A 385 6.13 17.90 -13.07
N LEU A 386 5.20 18.09 -14.01
CA LEU A 386 4.37 17.00 -14.51
C LEU A 386 5.21 15.94 -15.21
N ILE A 387 6.11 16.37 -16.11
CA ILE A 387 7.06 15.49 -16.80
C ILE A 387 7.95 14.77 -15.78
N LEU A 388 8.43 15.50 -14.76
CA LEU A 388 9.25 14.93 -13.71
C LEU A 388 8.52 13.85 -12.88
N ILE A 389 7.25 14.08 -12.53
CA ILE A 389 6.43 13.11 -11.81
C ILE A 389 6.26 11.85 -12.66
N ILE A 390 5.85 12.01 -13.92
CA ILE A 390 5.62 10.88 -14.83
C ILE A 390 6.93 10.13 -15.10
N SER A 391 8.06 10.83 -15.25
CA SER A 391 9.35 10.19 -15.55
C SER A 391 9.86 9.32 -14.41
N THR A 392 9.61 9.68 -13.14
CA THR A 392 10.00 8.84 -11.99
C THR A 392 9.25 7.52 -11.90
N THR A 393 8.13 7.40 -12.62
CA THR A 393 7.20 6.28 -12.51
C THR A 393 6.65 5.86 -13.88
N TYR A 394 7.45 6.05 -14.93
CA TYR A 394 7.02 5.74 -16.30
C TYR A 394 6.64 4.27 -16.49
N THR A 395 7.14 3.38 -15.64
CA THR A 395 6.77 1.96 -15.63
C THR A 395 5.30 1.73 -15.29
N PHE A 396 4.54 2.70 -14.77
CA PHE A 396 3.08 2.57 -14.66
C PHE A 396 2.39 2.51 -16.02
N VAL A 397 2.97 3.14 -17.05
CA VAL A 397 2.38 3.20 -18.38
C VAL A 397 2.43 1.80 -19.02
N TRP A 398 1.49 1.51 -19.91
CA TRP A 398 1.42 0.25 -20.68
C TRP A 398 1.37 -1.01 -19.80
N GLY A 399 0.56 -0.99 -18.73
CA GLY A 399 0.32 -2.17 -17.90
C GLY A 399 1.54 -2.58 -17.07
N GLY A 400 2.18 -1.62 -16.39
CA GLY A 400 3.38 -1.94 -15.62
C GLY A 400 4.60 -2.13 -16.52
N TYR A 401 4.72 -1.42 -17.64
CA TYR A 401 5.75 -1.69 -18.66
C TYR A 401 5.66 -3.13 -19.18
N ARG A 402 4.44 -3.58 -19.50
CA ARG A 402 4.08 -4.94 -19.92
C ARG A 402 4.32 -6.05 -18.89
N GLN A 403 4.56 -5.72 -17.63
CA GLN A 403 4.73 -6.72 -16.56
C GLN A 403 3.39 -7.25 -16.01
N LEU A 404 2.26 -6.65 -16.37
CA LEU A 404 0.92 -7.13 -16.03
C LEU A 404 0.25 -7.70 -17.27
N THR A 405 0.40 -9.01 -17.47
CA THR A 405 -0.30 -9.80 -18.50
C THR A 405 -1.35 -10.71 -17.86
N THR A 406 -2.39 -11.06 -18.62
CA THR A 406 -3.37 -12.09 -18.24
C THR A 406 -2.95 -13.40 -18.86
N THR A 407 -2.98 -14.48 -18.10
CA THR A 407 -2.73 -15.83 -18.59
C THR A 407 -3.85 -16.78 -18.16
N ASN A 408 -4.01 -17.86 -18.91
CA ASN A 408 -4.98 -18.91 -18.58
C ASN A 408 -4.30 -19.97 -17.72
N TYR A 409 -5.08 -20.62 -16.85
CA TYR A 409 -4.60 -21.78 -16.13
C TYR A 409 -4.40 -22.97 -17.09
N PRO A 410 -3.44 -23.86 -16.81
CA PRO A 410 -3.23 -25.08 -17.58
C PRO A 410 -4.45 -26.00 -17.59
N SER A 411 -4.60 -26.85 -18.62
CA SER A 411 -5.67 -27.86 -18.67
C SER A 411 -5.51 -28.88 -17.54
N SER A 412 -4.28 -29.23 -17.18
CA SER A 412 -3.99 -30.11 -16.04
C SER A 412 -4.58 -29.61 -14.71
N TRP A 413 -4.64 -28.29 -14.52
CA TRP A 413 -5.27 -27.69 -13.33
C TRP A 413 -6.80 -27.81 -13.39
N GLU A 414 -7.39 -27.60 -14.57
CA GLU A 414 -8.83 -27.72 -14.76
C GLU A 414 -9.32 -29.17 -14.61
N GLU A 415 -8.61 -30.13 -15.20
CA GLU A 415 -8.86 -31.56 -15.06
C GLU A 415 -8.74 -32.00 -13.60
N LEU A 416 -7.65 -31.63 -12.91
CA LEU A 416 -7.48 -31.95 -11.49
C LEU A 416 -8.55 -31.31 -10.62
N GLN A 417 -9.00 -30.09 -10.94
CA GLN A 417 -10.10 -29.47 -10.23
C GLN A 417 -11.40 -30.27 -10.40
N ASN A 418 -11.69 -30.82 -11.57
CA ASN A 418 -12.87 -31.64 -11.79
C ASN A 418 -12.78 -32.98 -11.05
N GLU A 419 -11.63 -33.65 -11.07
CA GLU A 419 -11.39 -34.92 -10.37
C GLU A 419 -11.45 -34.76 -8.84
N SER A 420 -10.78 -33.73 -8.31
CA SER A 420 -10.59 -33.60 -6.86
C SER A 420 -11.76 -32.96 -6.12
N LYS A 421 -12.67 -32.24 -6.81
CA LYS A 421 -13.67 -31.35 -6.19
C LYS A 421 -14.54 -32.01 -5.14
N ASP A 422 -14.99 -33.24 -5.41
CA ASP A 422 -15.95 -33.97 -4.60
C ASP A 422 -15.31 -35.19 -3.90
N SER A 423 -13.99 -35.37 -4.03
CA SER A 423 -13.24 -36.50 -3.43
C SER A 423 -13.16 -36.46 -1.90
N GLY A 424 -13.33 -35.28 -1.29
CA GLY A 424 -13.06 -35.06 0.14
C GLY A 424 -11.57 -35.17 0.53
N LYS A 425 -10.68 -35.45 -0.43
CA LYS A 425 -9.25 -35.64 -0.22
C LYS A 425 -8.45 -34.38 -0.55
N ARG A 426 -7.23 -34.31 -0.02
CA ARG A 426 -6.33 -33.15 -0.15
C ARG A 426 -5.43 -33.26 -1.38
N ILE A 427 -4.95 -32.09 -1.84
CA ILE A 427 -4.00 -31.98 -2.96
C ILE A 427 -2.65 -31.48 -2.41
N LEU A 428 -1.57 -32.24 -2.58
CA LEU A 428 -0.22 -31.75 -2.34
C LEU A 428 0.31 -31.02 -3.58
N VAL A 429 0.86 -29.82 -3.41
CA VAL A 429 1.39 -29.02 -4.50
C VAL A 429 2.90 -28.93 -4.41
N LEU A 430 3.56 -29.39 -5.46
CA LEU A 430 5.00 -29.41 -5.60
C LEU A 430 5.44 -28.60 -6.83
N PRO A 431 6.68 -28.10 -6.83
CA PRO A 431 7.64 -27.99 -5.72
C PRO A 431 7.16 -27.04 -4.61
N TYR A 432 7.70 -27.22 -3.41
CA TYR A 432 7.34 -26.43 -2.23
C TYR A 432 7.80 -24.96 -2.31
N GLN A 433 7.02 -24.11 -2.98
CA GLN A 433 7.36 -22.70 -3.15
C GLN A 433 6.17 -21.80 -2.86
N SER A 434 6.40 -20.70 -2.12
CA SER A 434 5.38 -19.66 -1.95
C SER A 434 5.29 -18.72 -3.16
N TYR A 435 6.38 -18.60 -3.92
CA TYR A 435 6.48 -17.85 -5.18
C TYR A 435 7.35 -18.61 -6.17
N ALA A 436 6.83 -18.89 -7.37
CA ALA A 436 7.52 -19.67 -8.40
C ALA A 436 7.39 -19.03 -9.79
N ASN A 437 8.31 -19.39 -10.68
CA ASN A 437 8.23 -19.08 -12.11
C ASN A 437 7.41 -20.18 -12.79
N PHE A 438 6.09 -20.01 -12.88
CA PHE A 438 5.23 -20.96 -13.57
C PHE A 438 5.38 -20.83 -15.08
N SER A 439 5.43 -21.96 -15.79
CA SER A 439 5.53 -21.99 -17.27
C SER A 439 4.37 -21.29 -17.99
N PHE A 440 3.22 -21.16 -17.33
CA PHE A 440 2.03 -20.46 -17.84
C PHE A 440 1.97 -18.98 -17.39
N SER A 441 3.07 -18.42 -16.88
CA SER A 441 3.17 -17.04 -16.40
C SER A 441 4.48 -16.41 -16.87
N ASP A 442 4.42 -15.21 -17.44
CA ASP A 442 5.61 -14.45 -17.88
C ASP A 442 6.46 -13.92 -16.72
N ARG A 443 6.07 -14.20 -15.47
CA ARG A 443 6.69 -13.67 -14.26
C ARG A 443 6.55 -14.61 -13.08
N ARG A 444 7.38 -14.35 -12.06
CA ARG A 444 7.27 -14.99 -10.75
C ARG A 444 5.98 -14.55 -10.05
N ILE A 445 5.10 -15.50 -9.73
CA ILE A 445 3.84 -15.24 -9.03
C ILE A 445 3.73 -16.08 -7.76
N ALA A 446 2.86 -15.67 -6.85
CA ALA A 446 2.50 -16.49 -5.70
C ALA A 446 1.79 -17.76 -6.17
N THR A 447 2.02 -18.88 -5.49
CA THR A 447 1.41 -20.17 -5.86
C THR A 447 -0.12 -20.09 -5.81
N PRO A 448 -0.81 -20.22 -6.96
CA PRO A 448 -2.25 -19.91 -7.03
C PRO A 448 -3.14 -21.05 -6.54
N ALA A 449 -2.58 -22.23 -6.23
CA ALA A 449 -3.31 -23.45 -5.93
C ALA A 449 -4.41 -23.27 -4.87
N LYS A 450 -4.08 -22.62 -3.75
CA LYS A 450 -5.03 -22.38 -2.65
C LYS A 450 -6.26 -21.54 -3.05
N LEU A 451 -6.11 -20.68 -4.06
CA LEU A 451 -7.20 -19.83 -4.56
C LEU A 451 -7.94 -20.45 -5.74
N TYR A 452 -7.31 -21.42 -6.42
CA TYR A 452 -7.87 -22.05 -7.60
C TYR A 452 -8.69 -23.29 -7.22
N PHE A 453 -8.10 -24.19 -6.42
CA PHE A 453 -8.72 -25.46 -6.10
C PHE A 453 -9.76 -25.34 -4.99
N SER A 454 -10.90 -26.02 -5.14
CA SER A 454 -11.91 -26.14 -4.08
C SER A 454 -11.47 -27.07 -2.95
N SER A 455 -10.71 -28.11 -3.29
CA SER A 455 -10.18 -29.10 -2.34
C SER A 455 -9.04 -28.49 -1.53
N GLU A 456 -8.84 -28.98 -0.30
CA GLU A 456 -7.79 -28.44 0.57
C GLU A 456 -6.41 -28.69 -0.03
N THR A 457 -5.73 -27.62 -0.44
CA THR A 457 -4.37 -27.70 -1.00
C THR A 457 -3.32 -27.53 0.08
N LEU A 458 -2.38 -28.46 0.12
CA LEU A 458 -1.17 -28.40 0.92
C LEU A 458 -0.05 -27.78 0.07
N VAL A 459 0.20 -26.50 0.32
CA VAL A 459 1.34 -25.75 -0.22
C VAL A 459 2.19 -25.36 0.97
N LYS A 460 3.52 -25.54 0.89
CA LYS A 460 4.42 -25.13 1.99
C LYS A 460 4.25 -23.65 2.29
N LYS A 461 3.76 -23.32 3.49
CA LYS A 461 3.60 -21.93 3.92
C LYS A 461 4.88 -21.45 4.59
N SER A 462 5.69 -20.72 3.84
CA SER A 462 6.84 -19.96 4.32
C SER A 462 7.91 -20.79 5.07
N ILE A 463 9.02 -20.13 5.39
CA ILE A 463 10.17 -20.69 6.10
C ILE A 463 9.82 -21.10 7.55
N ASP A 464 8.66 -20.69 8.09
CA ASP A 464 8.32 -20.85 9.51
C ASP A 464 7.56 -22.12 9.89
N GLU A 465 6.95 -22.85 8.94
CA GLU A 465 6.45 -24.20 9.23
C GLU A 465 7.61 -25.21 9.35
N LEU A 466 8.75 -24.92 8.70
CA LEU A 466 10.01 -25.68 8.83
C LEU A 466 10.72 -25.45 10.17
N SER A 467 10.53 -24.29 10.81
CA SER A 467 11.25 -23.94 12.04
C SER A 467 10.54 -24.42 13.31
N ARG A 468 9.26 -24.82 13.21
CA ARG A 468 8.42 -25.21 14.35
C ARG A 468 8.19 -26.72 14.51
N GLY A 469 8.34 -27.50 13.46
CA GLY A 469 8.41 -28.95 13.61
C GLY A 469 9.83 -29.32 14.02
N LYS A 470 10.02 -30.00 15.15
CA LYS A 470 11.01 -31.09 15.11
C LYS A 470 10.56 -31.94 13.91
N CYS A 471 11.38 -32.05 12.88
CA CYS A 471 11.08 -32.93 11.75
C CYS A 471 11.09 -34.36 12.29
N ASP A 472 9.94 -34.76 12.81
CA ASP A 472 9.58 -36.13 13.07
C ASP A 472 8.95 -36.67 11.78
N VAL A 473 8.96 -37.99 11.58
CA VAL A 473 8.52 -38.68 10.35
C VAL A 473 7.06 -38.39 9.97
N THR A 474 6.33 -37.67 10.82
CA THR A 474 4.92 -37.27 10.65
C THR A 474 4.68 -35.93 9.97
N CYS A 475 5.73 -35.14 9.67
CA CYS A 475 5.57 -33.83 9.05
C CYS A 475 5.66 -33.92 7.52
N LEU A 476 4.53 -33.82 6.82
CA LEU A 476 4.46 -33.85 5.34
C LEU A 476 5.40 -32.83 4.66
N PHE A 477 5.62 -31.67 5.29
CA PHE A 477 6.48 -30.61 4.75
C PHE A 477 7.98 -30.79 5.04
N CYS A 478 8.34 -31.82 5.82
CA CYS A 478 9.72 -32.28 6.00
C CYS A 478 10.13 -33.30 4.93
N LEU A 479 9.18 -33.86 4.17
CA LEU A 479 9.48 -34.73 3.04
C LEU A 479 10.38 -34.01 2.03
N ASN A 480 11.45 -34.70 1.65
CA ASN A 480 12.49 -34.25 0.76
C ASN A 480 12.67 -35.25 -0.38
N LYS A 481 13.31 -34.80 -1.46
CA LYS A 481 13.63 -35.61 -2.65
C LYS A 481 14.59 -36.78 -2.39
N ASN A 482 15.23 -36.80 -1.22
CA ASN A 482 16.15 -37.85 -0.80
C ASN A 482 15.45 -38.94 0.04
N ASP A 483 14.21 -38.72 0.46
CA ASP A 483 13.44 -39.70 1.22
C ASP A 483 12.90 -40.78 0.27
N ASP A 484 12.72 -42.01 0.76
CA ASP A 484 12.20 -43.12 -0.03
C ASP A 484 10.69 -43.00 -0.30
N THR A 485 10.21 -43.71 -1.31
CA THR A 485 8.81 -43.64 -1.72
C THR A 485 7.85 -44.22 -0.68
N ASP A 486 8.32 -45.11 0.19
CA ASP A 486 7.58 -45.63 1.35
C ASP A 486 7.27 -44.52 2.36
N THR A 487 8.29 -43.74 2.77
CA THR A 487 8.08 -42.59 3.68
C THR A 487 7.14 -41.56 3.08
N TRP A 488 7.23 -41.31 1.77
CA TRP A 488 6.31 -40.43 1.06
C TRP A 488 4.87 -40.96 1.10
N TYR A 489 4.65 -42.23 0.77
CA TYR A 489 3.33 -42.84 0.74
C TYR A 489 2.65 -42.82 2.11
N GLU A 490 3.35 -43.28 3.17
CA GLU A 490 2.83 -43.29 4.54
C GLU A 490 2.45 -41.89 5.03
N ALA A 491 3.28 -40.89 4.73
CA ALA A 491 3.03 -39.52 5.13
C ALA A 491 1.82 -38.91 4.38
N LEU A 492 1.67 -39.21 3.09
CA LEU A 492 0.57 -38.72 2.27
C LEU A 492 -0.77 -39.33 2.69
N GLU A 493 -0.80 -40.64 2.90
CA GLU A 493 -1.97 -41.38 3.37
C GLU A 493 -2.44 -40.83 4.73
N LYS A 494 -1.51 -40.66 5.68
CA LYS A 494 -1.78 -40.11 7.02
C LYS A 494 -2.38 -38.70 7.00
N HIS A 495 -2.08 -37.91 5.97
CA HIS A 495 -2.58 -36.54 5.82
C HIS A 495 -3.76 -36.42 4.85
N ASP A 496 -4.41 -37.53 4.49
CA ASP A 496 -5.55 -37.60 3.57
C ASP A 496 -5.24 -36.98 2.19
N VAL A 497 -3.99 -37.05 1.74
CA VAL A 497 -3.60 -36.57 0.40
C VAL A 497 -3.83 -37.68 -0.61
N LYS A 498 -4.65 -37.41 -1.61
CA LYS A 498 -4.88 -38.35 -2.74
C LYS A 498 -4.20 -37.89 -4.03
N TYR A 499 -4.08 -36.58 -4.23
CA TYR A 499 -3.53 -36.02 -5.46
C TYR A 499 -2.25 -35.24 -5.19
N ILE A 500 -1.23 -35.43 -6.03
CA ILE A 500 0.01 -34.67 -6.03
C ILE A 500 0.11 -33.90 -7.34
N LEU A 501 -0.05 -32.58 -7.27
CA LEU A 501 0.17 -31.68 -8.40
C LEU A 501 1.64 -31.26 -8.45
N VAL A 502 2.36 -31.71 -9.47
CA VAL A 502 3.75 -31.30 -9.72
C VAL A 502 3.78 -30.31 -10.88
N ASN A 503 4.00 -29.04 -10.55
CA ASN A 503 4.18 -28.00 -11.55
C ASN A 503 5.57 -28.11 -12.20
N LYS A 504 5.64 -28.04 -13.53
CA LYS A 504 6.89 -28.07 -14.31
C LYS A 504 7.64 -26.73 -14.26
N ASN A 505 7.87 -26.22 -13.05
CA ASN A 505 8.61 -24.99 -12.74
C ASN A 505 10.00 -25.31 -12.15
N ASP A 506 10.67 -24.33 -11.53
CA ASP A 506 12.00 -24.53 -10.91
C ASP A 506 11.99 -25.76 -9.96
N ASP A 507 12.92 -26.70 -10.16
CA ASP A 507 13.12 -27.94 -9.38
C ASP A 507 12.07 -29.07 -9.54
N TRP A 508 11.16 -29.00 -10.52
CA TRP A 508 10.14 -30.06 -10.71
C TRP A 508 10.72 -31.47 -10.92
N LYS A 509 11.88 -31.56 -11.59
CA LYS A 509 12.55 -32.83 -11.92
C LYS A 509 13.00 -33.60 -10.68
N ASP A 510 13.19 -32.90 -9.57
CA ASP A 510 13.56 -33.52 -8.30
C ASP A 510 12.46 -34.45 -7.75
N TYR A 511 11.21 -34.34 -8.24
CA TYR A 511 10.08 -35.14 -7.79
C TYR A 511 9.66 -36.23 -8.79
N SER A 512 10.39 -36.38 -9.90
CA SER A 512 10.09 -37.40 -10.91
C SER A 512 10.33 -38.83 -10.41
N PHE A 513 11.05 -39.01 -9.29
CA PHE A 513 11.26 -40.34 -8.69
C PHE A 513 9.96 -40.98 -8.21
N LEU A 514 8.96 -40.18 -7.81
CA LEU A 514 7.65 -40.68 -7.38
C LEU A 514 6.97 -41.50 -8.49
N GLN A 515 7.16 -41.14 -9.76
CA GLN A 515 6.59 -41.86 -10.91
C GLN A 515 7.19 -43.26 -11.13
N LYS A 516 8.30 -43.61 -10.45
CA LYS A 516 8.91 -44.93 -10.58
C LYS A 516 8.21 -45.99 -9.74
N ASP A 517 7.38 -45.57 -8.79
CA ASP A 517 6.67 -46.43 -7.87
C ASP A 517 5.21 -46.54 -8.31
N SER A 518 4.71 -47.77 -8.44
CA SER A 518 3.38 -48.06 -8.95
C SER A 518 2.24 -47.52 -8.08
N ARG A 519 2.52 -47.15 -6.83
CA ARG A 519 1.55 -46.51 -5.92
C ARG A 519 1.23 -45.06 -6.27
N PHE A 520 2.03 -44.43 -7.15
CA PHE A 520 1.82 -43.06 -7.61
C PHE A 520 1.50 -43.06 -9.10
N GLU A 521 0.21 -43.25 -9.43
CA GLU A 521 -0.24 -43.33 -10.81
C GLU A 521 -0.35 -41.94 -11.43
N LYS A 522 0.27 -41.74 -12.60
CA LYS A 522 0.16 -40.47 -13.34
C LYS A 522 -1.13 -40.45 -14.15
N ILE A 523 -2.11 -39.67 -13.70
CA ILE A 523 -3.43 -39.58 -14.31
C ILE A 523 -3.58 -38.42 -15.31
N ILE A 524 -2.83 -37.32 -15.11
CA ILE A 524 -2.95 -36.09 -15.92
C ILE A 524 -1.55 -35.58 -16.24
N GLU A 525 -1.32 -35.13 -17.47
CA GLU A 525 -0.08 -34.46 -17.86
C GLU A 525 -0.31 -33.46 -19.00
N ASP A 526 0.23 -32.26 -18.85
CA ASP A 526 0.38 -31.29 -19.93
C ASP A 526 1.81 -30.69 -19.95
N GLN A 527 2.03 -29.68 -20.78
CA GLN A 527 3.33 -29.00 -20.87
C GLN A 527 3.71 -28.19 -19.60
N HIS A 528 2.78 -27.96 -18.68
CA HIS A 528 2.92 -27.09 -17.51
C HIS A 528 2.93 -27.83 -16.17
N ALA A 529 2.29 -29.00 -16.06
CA ALA A 529 2.25 -29.82 -14.85
C ALA A 529 1.94 -31.29 -15.16
N PHE A 530 2.13 -32.14 -14.17
CA PHE A 530 1.55 -33.48 -14.13
C PHE A 530 0.95 -33.75 -12.75
N VAL A 531 0.01 -34.68 -12.71
CA VAL A 531 -0.72 -35.07 -11.49
C VAL A 531 -0.50 -36.54 -11.23
N LEU A 532 -0.13 -36.87 -10.00
CA LEU A 532 -0.09 -38.24 -9.49
C LEU A 532 -1.29 -38.47 -8.57
N GLU A 533 -1.97 -39.59 -8.76
CA GLU A 533 -2.98 -40.12 -7.85
C GLU A 533 -2.35 -41.24 -7.02
N LEU A 534 -2.62 -41.25 -5.71
CA LEU A 534 -2.23 -42.35 -4.84
C LEU A 534 -3.19 -43.52 -5.07
N ALA A 535 -2.62 -44.70 -5.31
CA ALA A 535 -3.38 -45.95 -5.36
C ALA A 535 -3.99 -46.26 -3.97
N ASP A 536 -5.24 -46.72 -4.00
CA ASP A 536 -6.02 -47.12 -2.82
C ASP A 536 -5.44 -48.36 -2.11
#